data_AF-A0A0K1PXN7-F1
#
_entry.id   AF-A0A0K1PXN7-F1
#
_cell.length_a   1.000
_cell.length_b   1.000
_cell.length_c   1.000
_cell.angle_alpha   90.00
_cell.angle_beta   90.00
_cell.angle_gamma   90.00
#
_symmetry.space_group_name_H-M   'P 1'
#
loop_
_entity.id
_entity.type
_entity.pdbx_description
1 polymer ?
#
loop_
_entity_poly.entity_id
_entity_poly.type
_entity_poly.pdbx_seq_one_letter_code
_entity_poly.pdbx_strand_id
1 'polypeptide(L)'
;MIALAVGLSLVVGLVLGLLGGGGSILMLPILVYAAELPPAQAITLSLLVVGATSLAALVPHARMGRVRLRPGLLFGMAGMVGAYGGSRLGAHVPAGVLLASFGALSLATAVAMLRRKSTAPEVPAKALNAPRAVLQGLAVGAVSGLVGAGGGFLVVPALVLFGGLGMGEAIGTSLLVIAMQSGAGFLTHLASVELDWGLALATTASAVTGSVAGAKASAKVPHDALRRAFAWLVLVLGLFMVAKQVPASMWHFFMRPVIRPLTGGVTIGAAAALLWLAQGRVAGISGIAGGLVRAKPGTRVWRIAFLLGLLAGGALAYRLLPEMFGASPRTLGMTLVAGLLVGVGTTLANGCTSGHGVCGNARLSKRSLVATASFMAAGAIVVYVARHVVGGGS
;
A
#
# COMPACT_ATOMS: atom_id res chain seq x y z
N MET A 1 -10.31 1.53 -28.13
CA MET A 1 -10.73 2.28 -26.92
C MET A 1 -12.02 1.76 -26.31
N ILE A 2 -13.16 1.77 -27.01
CA ILE A 2 -14.46 1.34 -26.46
C ILE A 2 -14.44 -0.10 -25.90
N ALA A 3 -13.90 -1.07 -26.63
CA ALA A 3 -13.82 -2.46 -26.16
C ALA A 3 -13.01 -2.62 -24.86
N LEU A 4 -11.90 -1.87 -24.72
CA LEU A 4 -11.09 -1.86 -23.50
C LEU A 4 -11.87 -1.26 -22.32
N ALA A 5 -12.53 -0.12 -22.53
CA ALA A 5 -13.36 0.53 -21.53
C ALA A 5 -14.51 -0.38 -21.07
N VAL A 6 -15.17 -1.07 -22.00
CA VAL A 6 -16.24 -2.05 -21.73
C VAL A 6 -15.71 -3.25 -20.94
N GLY A 7 -14.56 -3.81 -21.32
CA GLY A 7 -13.92 -4.92 -20.61
C GLY A 7 -13.50 -4.55 -19.18
N LEU A 8 -12.89 -3.38 -19.00
CA LEU A 8 -12.52 -2.88 -17.67
C LEU A 8 -13.77 -2.56 -16.82
N SER A 9 -14.83 -2.03 -17.44
CA SER A 9 -16.10 -1.76 -16.76
C SER A 9 -16.74 -3.04 -16.21
N LEU A 10 -16.61 -4.17 -16.90
CA LEU A 10 -17.05 -5.49 -16.40
C LEU A 10 -16.34 -5.86 -15.10
N VAL A 11 -15.02 -5.69 -15.06
CA VAL A 11 -14.18 -5.98 -13.89
C VAL A 11 -14.53 -5.05 -12.73
N VAL A 12 -14.67 -3.75 -13.00
CA VAL A 12 -15.10 -2.77 -11.99
C VAL A 12 -16.46 -3.13 -11.43
N GLY A 13 -17.41 -3.50 -12.30
CA GLY A 13 -18.71 -4.02 -11.91
C GLY A 13 -18.59 -5.23 -10.98
N LEU A 14 -17.81 -6.24 -11.37
CA LEU A 14 -17.57 -7.44 -10.58
C LEU A 14 -17.03 -7.11 -9.17
N VAL A 15 -16.01 -6.24 -9.09
CA VAL A 15 -15.41 -5.80 -7.83
C VAL A 15 -16.42 -5.01 -6.97
N LEU A 16 -17.22 -4.14 -7.58
CA LEU A 16 -18.27 -3.40 -6.89
C LEU A 16 -19.35 -4.33 -6.34
N GLY A 17 -19.81 -5.30 -7.12
CA GLY A 17 -20.80 -6.29 -6.67
C GLY A 17 -20.30 -7.17 -5.53
N LEU A 18 -19.00 -7.52 -5.55
CA LEU A 18 -18.35 -8.32 -4.52
C LEU A 18 -18.12 -7.54 -3.22
N LEU A 19 -17.66 -6.30 -3.31
CA LEU A 19 -17.08 -5.57 -2.18
C LEU A 19 -17.87 -4.31 -1.76
N GLY A 20 -18.89 -3.91 -2.51
CA GLY A 20 -19.84 -2.84 -2.12
C GLY A 20 -19.30 -1.41 -2.11
N GLY A 21 -18.03 -1.17 -2.44
CA GLY A 21 -17.44 0.17 -2.42
C GLY A 21 -16.19 0.39 -3.29
N GLY A 22 -15.62 -0.66 -3.87
CA GLY A 22 -14.40 -0.56 -4.70
C GLY A 22 -14.61 0.07 -6.08
N GLY A 23 -15.84 0.08 -6.59
CA GLY A 23 -16.10 0.52 -7.97
C GLY A 23 -15.90 2.02 -8.19
N SER A 24 -16.20 2.88 -7.22
CA SER A 24 -15.97 4.32 -7.36
C SER A 24 -14.48 4.69 -7.36
N ILE A 25 -13.66 4.02 -6.54
CA ILE A 25 -12.20 4.24 -6.53
C ILE A 25 -11.57 3.80 -7.86
N LEU A 26 -12.04 2.69 -8.43
CA LEU A 26 -11.47 2.10 -9.63
C LEU A 26 -11.95 2.78 -10.91
N MET A 27 -13.24 3.16 -10.97
CA MET A 27 -13.86 3.63 -12.21
C MET A 27 -13.22 4.92 -12.71
N LEU A 28 -13.01 5.90 -11.83
CA LEU A 28 -12.48 7.21 -12.23
C LEU A 28 -11.07 7.11 -12.85
N PRO A 29 -10.06 6.45 -12.21
CA PRO A 29 -8.75 6.24 -12.84
C PRO A 29 -8.82 5.43 -14.14
N ILE A 30 -9.70 4.45 -14.23
CA ILE A 30 -9.87 3.66 -15.47
C ILE A 30 -10.39 4.54 -16.61
N LEU A 31 -11.38 5.38 -16.35
CA LEU A 31 -11.93 6.28 -17.37
C LEU A 31 -10.94 7.36 -17.79
N VAL A 32 -10.19 7.93 -16.84
CA VAL A 32 -9.19 8.96 -17.15
C VAL A 32 -7.96 8.39 -17.84
N TYR A 33 -7.40 7.28 -17.34
CA TYR A 33 -6.11 6.79 -17.83
C TYR A 33 -6.20 5.70 -18.90
N ALA A 34 -7.24 4.86 -18.89
CA ALA A 34 -7.39 3.78 -19.86
C ALA A 34 -8.37 4.12 -20.98
N ALA A 35 -9.40 4.93 -20.70
CA ALA A 35 -10.30 5.45 -21.73
C ALA A 35 -9.93 6.85 -22.23
N GLU A 36 -8.89 7.47 -21.65
CA GLU A 36 -8.35 8.80 -22.03
C GLU A 36 -9.41 9.91 -22.03
N LEU A 37 -10.43 9.77 -21.17
CA LEU A 37 -11.50 10.76 -21.08
C LEU A 37 -11.06 12.02 -20.31
N PRO A 38 -11.53 13.21 -20.72
CA PRO A 38 -11.40 14.42 -19.92
C PRO A 38 -11.92 14.20 -18.48
N PRO A 39 -11.26 14.75 -17.44
CA PRO A 39 -11.64 14.52 -16.04
C PRO A 39 -13.11 14.80 -15.73
N ALA A 40 -13.67 15.88 -16.27
CA ALA A 40 -15.09 16.22 -16.08
C ALA A 40 -16.04 15.15 -16.65
N GLN A 41 -15.75 14.65 -17.86
CA GLN A 41 -16.52 13.56 -18.49
C GLN A 41 -16.36 12.25 -17.71
N ALA A 42 -15.14 11.93 -17.27
CA ALA A 42 -14.86 10.74 -16.48
C ALA A 42 -15.61 10.73 -15.13
N ILE A 43 -15.69 11.88 -14.45
CA ILE A 43 -16.45 12.01 -13.19
C ILE A 43 -17.93 11.73 -13.45
N THR A 44 -18.56 12.43 -14.40
CA THR A 44 -20.00 12.27 -14.70
C THR A 44 -20.32 10.84 -15.12
N LEU A 45 -19.52 10.25 -16.01
CA LEU A 45 -19.69 8.86 -16.44
C LEU A 45 -19.48 7.87 -15.29
N SER A 46 -18.49 8.09 -14.43
CA SER A 46 -18.26 7.23 -13.27
C SER A 46 -19.45 7.25 -12.30
N LEU A 47 -20.07 8.41 -12.07
CA LEU A 47 -21.25 8.55 -11.21
C LEU A 47 -22.44 7.79 -11.80
N LEU A 48 -22.66 7.88 -13.11
CA LEU A 48 -23.69 7.11 -13.81
C LEU A 48 -23.46 5.61 -13.65
N VAL A 49 -22.27 5.12 -14.02
CA VAL A 49 -21.98 3.68 -14.01
C VAL A 49 -22.00 3.13 -12.58
N VAL A 50 -21.36 3.81 -11.62
CA VAL A 50 -21.33 3.37 -10.22
C VAL A 50 -22.74 3.41 -9.61
N GLY A 51 -23.55 4.43 -9.93
CA GLY A 51 -24.94 4.51 -9.48
C GLY A 51 -25.79 3.35 -10.01
N ALA A 52 -25.77 3.13 -11.33
CA ALA A 52 -26.53 2.06 -11.98
C ALA A 52 -26.09 0.66 -11.50
N THR A 53 -24.78 0.42 -11.41
CA THR A 53 -24.24 -0.86 -10.92
C THR A 53 -24.56 -1.11 -9.46
N SER A 54 -24.60 -0.07 -8.63
CA SER A 54 -24.97 -0.17 -7.22
C SER A 54 -26.44 -0.51 -7.05
N LEU A 55 -27.33 0.13 -7.83
CA LEU A 55 -28.75 -0.23 -7.87
C LEU A 55 -28.97 -1.67 -8.35
N ALA A 56 -28.28 -2.10 -9.39
CA ALA A 56 -28.39 -3.46 -9.91
C ALA A 56 -27.88 -4.52 -8.91
N ALA A 57 -26.76 -4.24 -8.24
CA ALA A 57 -26.20 -5.13 -7.21
C ALA A 57 -26.98 -5.10 -5.89
N LEU A 58 -27.72 -4.01 -5.61
CA LEU A 58 -28.56 -3.90 -4.43
C LEU A 58 -29.64 -5.00 -4.42
N VAL A 59 -30.21 -5.35 -5.58
CA VAL A 59 -31.27 -6.36 -5.71
C VAL A 59 -30.83 -7.74 -5.18
N PRO A 60 -29.75 -8.39 -5.68
CA PRO A 60 -29.32 -9.67 -5.14
C PRO A 60 -28.89 -9.60 -3.66
N HIS A 61 -28.27 -8.50 -3.21
CA HIS A 61 -27.92 -8.34 -1.78
C HIS A 61 -29.15 -8.15 -0.88
N ALA A 62 -30.18 -7.46 -1.36
CA ALA A 62 -31.46 -7.33 -0.67
C ALA A 62 -32.18 -8.68 -0.56
N ARG A 63 -32.17 -9.48 -1.65
CA ARG A 63 -32.72 -10.85 -1.65
C ARG A 63 -32.01 -11.78 -0.66
N MET A 64 -30.73 -11.54 -0.38
CA MET A 64 -29.96 -12.27 0.63
C MET A 64 -30.16 -11.75 2.07
N GLY A 65 -31.05 -10.77 2.30
CA GLY A 65 -31.27 -10.19 3.63
C GLY A 65 -30.11 -9.34 4.17
N ARG A 66 -29.16 -8.94 3.30
CA ARG A 66 -27.94 -8.20 3.69
C ARG A 66 -28.12 -6.68 3.68
N VAL A 67 -29.30 -6.16 3.35
CA VAL A 67 -29.52 -4.71 3.23
C VAL A 67 -30.30 -4.19 4.43
N ARG A 68 -29.67 -3.32 5.22
CA ARG A 68 -30.31 -2.64 6.36
C ARG A 68 -30.82 -1.27 5.91
N LEU A 69 -32.06 -1.21 5.46
CA LEU A 69 -32.66 0.01 4.89
C LEU A 69 -32.63 1.22 5.84
N ARG A 70 -33.00 1.06 7.11
CA ARG A 70 -33.04 2.19 8.07
C ARG A 70 -31.66 2.83 8.28
N PRO A 71 -30.59 2.09 8.69
CA PRO A 71 -29.25 2.64 8.76
C PRO A 71 -28.75 3.18 7.42
N GLY A 72 -29.03 2.47 6.31
CA GLY A 72 -28.59 2.87 4.97
C GLY A 72 -29.21 4.19 4.51
N LEU A 73 -30.51 4.42 4.73
CA LEU A 73 -31.19 5.67 4.39
C LEU A 73 -30.71 6.82 5.27
N LEU A 74 -30.60 6.62 6.58
CA LEU A 74 -30.09 7.65 7.49
C LEU A 74 -28.65 8.05 7.14
N PHE A 75 -27.78 7.08 6.95
CA PHE A 75 -26.40 7.30 6.55
C PHE A 75 -26.32 7.93 5.15
N GLY A 76 -27.13 7.47 4.21
CA GLY A 76 -27.17 7.95 2.83
C GLY A 76 -27.62 9.41 2.72
N MET A 77 -28.73 9.78 3.35
CA MET A 77 -29.20 11.16 3.38
C MET A 77 -28.20 12.09 4.06
N ALA A 78 -27.71 11.69 5.24
CA ALA A 78 -26.67 12.45 5.95
C ALA A 78 -25.38 12.56 5.12
N GLY A 79 -25.02 11.50 4.39
CA GLY A 79 -23.88 11.45 3.50
C GLY A 79 -24.02 12.31 2.24
N MET A 80 -25.23 12.49 1.70
CA MET A 80 -25.49 13.43 0.62
C MET A 80 -25.28 14.88 1.08
N VAL A 81 -25.83 15.24 2.25
CA VAL A 81 -25.63 16.55 2.86
C VAL A 81 -24.15 16.80 3.16
N GLY A 82 -23.48 15.82 3.75
CA GLY A 82 -22.05 15.86 4.01
C GLY A 82 -21.25 16.04 2.73
N ALA A 83 -21.54 15.27 1.68
CA ALA A 83 -20.83 15.36 0.40
C ALA A 83 -21.00 16.71 -0.29
N TYR A 84 -22.19 17.30 -0.23
CA TYR A 84 -22.42 18.66 -0.72
C TYR A 84 -21.62 19.70 0.06
N GLY A 85 -21.60 19.63 1.39
CA GLY A 85 -20.80 20.54 2.22
C GLY A 85 -19.29 20.35 1.99
N GLY A 86 -18.86 19.09 1.89
CA GLY A 86 -17.47 18.71 1.63
C GLY A 86 -16.97 19.21 0.28
N SER A 87 -17.77 19.10 -0.78
CA SER A 87 -17.35 19.58 -2.12
C SER A 87 -17.18 21.10 -2.16
N ARG A 88 -18.04 21.86 -1.47
CA ARG A 88 -17.92 23.32 -1.34
C ARG A 88 -16.67 23.73 -0.55
N LEU A 89 -16.39 23.04 0.55
CA LEU A 89 -15.18 23.28 1.35
C LEU A 89 -13.91 22.90 0.58
N GLY A 90 -13.97 21.80 -0.19
CA GLY A 90 -12.84 21.28 -0.96
C GLY A 90 -12.30 22.23 -2.00
N ALA A 91 -13.16 23.10 -2.54
CA ALA A 91 -12.76 24.15 -3.47
C ALA A 91 -11.71 25.13 -2.89
N HIS A 92 -11.62 25.23 -1.56
CA HIS A 92 -10.68 26.12 -0.87
C HIS A 92 -9.46 25.38 -0.30
N VAL A 93 -9.44 24.04 -0.38
CA VAL A 93 -8.36 23.22 0.19
C VAL A 93 -7.30 22.95 -0.88
N PRO A 94 -6.01 23.20 -0.62
CA PRO A 94 -4.96 22.86 -1.56
C PRO A 94 -4.97 21.37 -1.93
N ALA A 95 -4.84 21.07 -3.22
CA ALA A 95 -4.90 19.70 -3.74
C ALA A 95 -3.95 18.73 -2.98
N GLY A 96 -2.73 19.17 -2.66
CA GLY A 96 -1.77 18.36 -1.91
C GLY A 96 -2.28 17.93 -0.52
N VAL A 97 -2.96 18.82 0.20
CA VAL A 97 -3.53 18.51 1.53
C VAL A 97 -4.69 17.52 1.40
N LEU A 98 -5.56 17.74 0.42
CA LEU A 98 -6.68 16.85 0.13
C LEU A 98 -6.19 15.42 -0.17
N LEU A 99 -5.16 15.32 -1.01
CA LEU A 99 -4.59 14.05 -1.46
C LEU A 99 -3.79 13.34 -0.37
N ALA A 100 -3.01 14.09 0.43
CA ALA A 100 -2.33 13.54 1.60
C ALA A 100 -3.33 13.00 2.63
N SER A 101 -4.40 13.75 2.91
CA SER A 101 -5.46 13.34 3.83
C SER A 101 -6.19 12.09 3.33
N PHE A 102 -6.47 12.03 2.02
CA PHE A 102 -7.08 10.87 1.38
C PHE A 102 -6.20 9.62 1.43
N GLY A 103 -4.92 9.76 1.10
CA GLY A 103 -3.95 8.66 1.17
C GLY A 103 -3.79 8.14 2.60
N ALA A 104 -3.66 9.05 3.57
CA ALA A 104 -3.58 8.71 4.99
C ALA A 104 -4.84 7.99 5.48
N LEU A 105 -6.03 8.48 5.12
CA LEU A 105 -7.30 7.86 5.51
C LEU A 105 -7.49 6.48 4.86
N SER A 106 -7.13 6.33 3.58
CA SER A 106 -7.18 5.05 2.87
C SER A 106 -6.24 4.04 3.51
N LEU A 107 -5.02 4.44 3.85
CA LEU A 107 -4.04 3.60 4.54
C LEU A 107 -4.51 3.21 5.94
N ALA A 108 -5.03 4.18 6.72
CA ALA A 108 -5.59 3.94 8.03
C ALA A 108 -6.76 2.95 7.98
N THR A 109 -7.65 3.12 7.00
CA THR A 109 -8.80 2.24 6.76
C THR A 109 -8.36 0.82 6.39
N ALA A 110 -7.42 0.68 5.45
CA ALA A 110 -6.88 -0.61 5.05
C ALA A 110 -6.22 -1.33 6.23
N VAL A 111 -5.37 -0.62 6.99
CA VAL A 111 -4.70 -1.17 8.17
C VAL A 111 -5.71 -1.56 9.25
N ALA A 112 -6.73 -0.73 9.51
CA ALA A 112 -7.79 -1.03 10.47
C ALA A 112 -8.56 -2.31 10.09
N MET A 113 -8.86 -2.49 8.81
CA MET A 113 -9.56 -3.68 8.32
C MET A 113 -8.69 -4.95 8.33
N LEU A 114 -7.38 -4.83 8.08
CA LEU A 114 -6.43 -5.95 8.16
C LEU A 114 -6.17 -6.39 9.61
N ARG A 115 -6.12 -5.45 10.55
CA ARG A 115 -5.88 -5.74 11.98
C ARG A 115 -7.11 -6.31 12.69
N ARG A 116 -8.31 -6.14 12.14
CA ARG A 116 -9.54 -6.65 12.75
C ARG A 116 -9.60 -8.17 12.64
N LYS A 117 -9.66 -8.84 13.80
CA LYS A 117 -9.89 -10.28 13.91
C LYS A 117 -11.36 -10.58 13.59
N SER A 118 -11.60 -11.59 12.76
CA SER A 118 -12.95 -11.96 12.28
C SER A 118 -13.89 -12.51 13.34
N THR A 119 -13.35 -12.88 14.49
CA THR A 119 -14.02 -13.71 15.51
C THR A 119 -14.98 -12.94 16.40
N ALA A 120 -15.37 -11.71 16.06
CA ALA A 120 -16.46 -11.06 16.78
C ALA A 120 -17.75 -11.81 16.39
N PRO A 121 -18.48 -12.41 17.34
CA PRO A 121 -19.72 -13.11 17.03
C PRO A 121 -20.65 -12.19 16.25
N GLU A 122 -21.45 -12.75 15.34
CA GLU A 122 -22.62 -12.07 14.76
C GLU A 122 -23.60 -11.78 15.90
N VAL A 123 -23.28 -10.77 16.71
CA VAL A 123 -24.24 -10.16 17.60
C VAL A 123 -25.32 -9.60 16.68
N PRO A 124 -26.61 -9.96 16.87
CA PRO A 124 -27.69 -9.41 16.07
C PRO A 124 -27.50 -7.90 16.05
N ALA A 125 -27.39 -7.33 14.84
CA ALA A 125 -26.99 -5.95 14.62
C ALA A 125 -27.71 -5.05 15.62
N LYS A 126 -26.99 -4.59 16.65
CA LYS A 126 -27.54 -3.60 17.57
C LYS A 126 -27.86 -2.42 16.67
N ALA A 127 -29.14 -2.04 16.60
CA ALA A 127 -29.59 -0.99 15.70
C ALA A 127 -28.63 0.19 15.83
N LEU A 128 -28.03 0.65 14.72
CA LEU A 128 -27.20 1.85 14.75
C LEU A 128 -28.02 2.93 15.47
N ASN A 129 -27.43 3.53 16.51
CA ASN A 129 -28.04 4.70 17.12
C ASN A 129 -28.18 5.74 16.00
N ALA A 130 -29.41 6.14 15.68
CA ALA A 130 -29.72 7.13 14.64
C ALA A 130 -28.76 8.34 14.65
N PRO A 131 -28.40 8.96 15.79
CA PRO A 131 -27.46 10.08 15.80
C PRO A 131 -26.04 9.68 15.36
N ARG A 132 -25.58 8.47 15.68
CA ARG A 132 -24.27 7.97 15.22
C ARG A 132 -24.28 7.71 13.71
N ALA A 133 -25.36 7.15 13.17
CA ALA A 133 -25.50 6.92 11.73
C ALA A 133 -25.46 8.24 10.94
N VAL A 134 -26.18 9.25 11.43
CA VAL A 134 -26.20 10.59 10.83
C VAL A 134 -24.83 11.26 10.92
N LEU A 135 -24.18 11.23 12.09
CA LEU A 135 -22.85 11.83 12.26
C LEU A 135 -21.80 11.15 11.36
N GLN A 136 -21.80 9.82 11.32
CA GLN A 136 -20.90 9.05 10.45
C GLN A 136 -21.19 9.33 8.97
N GLY A 137 -22.47 9.37 8.58
CA GLY A 137 -22.90 9.72 7.23
C GLY A 137 -22.39 11.11 6.84
N LEU A 138 -22.61 12.14 7.67
CA LEU A 138 -22.10 13.50 7.45
C LEU A 138 -20.58 13.53 7.30
N ALA A 139 -19.84 12.88 8.21
CA ALA A 139 -18.38 12.89 8.17
C ALA A 139 -17.83 12.17 6.94
N VAL A 140 -18.31 10.96 6.65
CA VAL A 140 -17.89 10.18 5.48
C VAL A 140 -18.31 10.87 4.19
N GLY A 141 -19.51 11.44 4.16
CA GLY A 141 -20.00 12.29 3.08
C GLY A 141 -19.08 13.48 2.86
N ALA A 142 -18.74 14.25 3.89
CA ALA A 142 -17.86 15.41 3.79
C ALA A 142 -16.49 15.04 3.23
N VAL A 143 -15.87 13.99 3.75
CA VAL A 143 -14.59 13.49 3.22
C VAL A 143 -14.72 13.04 1.77
N SER A 144 -15.79 12.33 1.42
CA SER A 144 -16.09 11.94 0.05
C SER A 144 -16.22 13.15 -0.89
N GLY A 145 -16.99 14.16 -0.46
CA GLY A 145 -17.25 15.37 -1.23
C GLY A 145 -16.00 16.21 -1.43
N LEU A 146 -15.17 16.32 -0.38
CA LEU A 146 -13.86 16.97 -0.45
C LEU A 146 -12.99 16.36 -1.56
N VAL A 147 -13.00 15.03 -1.68
CA VAL A 147 -12.13 14.27 -2.60
C VAL A 147 -12.69 14.23 -4.03
N GLY A 148 -14.00 14.40 -4.21
CA GLY A 148 -14.65 14.37 -5.53
C GLY A 148 -14.71 12.99 -6.19
N ALA A 149 -14.31 11.91 -5.49
CA ALA A 149 -14.19 10.55 -6.04
C ALA A 149 -15.46 9.68 -5.91
N GLY A 150 -16.64 10.28 -5.64
CA GLY A 150 -17.89 9.51 -5.54
C GLY A 150 -17.93 8.51 -4.38
N GLY A 151 -17.36 8.87 -3.23
CA GLY A 151 -17.66 8.46 -1.84
C GLY A 151 -17.76 7.03 -1.36
N GLY A 152 -18.11 6.08 -2.23
CA GLY A 152 -18.58 4.77 -1.84
C GLY A 152 -17.59 3.92 -1.07
N PHE A 153 -16.29 4.16 -1.28
CA PHE A 153 -15.28 3.32 -0.66
C PHE A 153 -15.10 3.54 0.83
N LEU A 154 -15.43 4.71 1.38
CA LEU A 154 -15.38 4.93 2.83
C LEU A 154 -16.66 4.49 3.53
N VAL A 155 -17.73 4.24 2.78
CA VAL A 155 -19.02 3.82 3.34
C VAL A 155 -18.91 2.42 3.96
N VAL A 156 -18.36 1.46 3.22
CA VAL A 156 -18.17 0.07 3.71
C VAL A 156 -17.38 0.02 5.02
N PRO A 157 -16.15 0.58 5.11
CA PRO A 157 -15.38 0.55 6.34
C PRO A 157 -16.04 1.35 7.47
N ALA A 158 -16.76 2.43 7.18
CA ALA A 158 -17.47 3.17 8.21
C ALA A 158 -18.61 2.33 8.83
N LEU A 159 -19.40 1.66 8.00
CA LEU A 159 -20.46 0.75 8.42
C LEU A 159 -19.93 -0.46 9.19
N VAL A 160 -18.77 -0.99 8.79
CA VAL A 160 -18.12 -2.11 9.46
C VAL A 160 -17.50 -1.68 10.80
N LEU A 161 -16.66 -0.66 10.80
CA LEU A 161 -15.85 -0.25 11.96
C LEU A 161 -16.66 0.51 13.01
N PHE A 162 -17.52 1.44 12.58
CA PHE A 162 -18.28 2.30 13.48
C PHE A 162 -19.77 1.97 13.53
N GLY A 163 -20.30 1.38 12.47
CA GLY A 163 -21.68 0.89 12.42
C GLY A 163 -21.85 -0.50 13.05
N GLY A 164 -20.76 -1.24 13.24
CA GLY A 164 -20.80 -2.60 13.82
C GLY A 164 -21.48 -3.64 12.93
N LEU A 165 -21.75 -3.32 11.67
CA LEU A 165 -22.35 -4.25 10.72
C LEU A 165 -21.34 -5.33 10.29
N GLY A 166 -21.84 -6.54 10.06
CA GLY A 166 -21.05 -7.60 9.42
C GLY A 166 -20.64 -7.18 8.01
N MET A 167 -19.54 -7.73 7.47
CA MET A 167 -19.04 -7.33 6.15
C MET A 167 -20.10 -7.51 5.06
N GLY A 168 -20.88 -8.60 5.09
CA GLY A 168 -21.96 -8.82 4.12
C GLY A 168 -23.06 -7.77 4.21
N GLU A 169 -23.47 -7.41 5.43
CA GLU A 169 -24.48 -6.37 5.65
C GLU A 169 -23.99 -4.97 5.27
N ALA A 170 -22.73 -4.68 5.58
CA ALA A 170 -22.10 -3.41 5.22
C ALA A 170 -21.99 -3.24 3.70
N ILE A 171 -21.63 -4.30 2.97
CA ILE A 171 -21.60 -4.33 1.50
C ILE A 171 -23.00 -4.07 0.93
N GLY A 172 -24.02 -4.78 1.41
CA GLY A 172 -25.39 -4.59 0.93
C GLY A 172 -25.93 -3.18 1.23
N THR A 173 -25.71 -2.71 2.45
CA THR A 173 -26.18 -1.40 2.93
C THR A 173 -25.41 -0.25 2.27
N SER A 174 -24.12 -0.42 1.96
CA SER A 174 -23.33 0.61 1.27
C SER A 174 -23.78 0.81 -0.18
N LEU A 175 -24.24 -0.24 -0.88
CA LEU A 175 -24.75 -0.11 -2.26
C LEU A 175 -25.94 0.86 -2.34
N LEU A 176 -26.81 0.88 -1.33
CA LEU A 176 -27.90 1.85 -1.22
C LEU A 176 -27.35 3.28 -1.05
N VAL A 177 -26.42 3.47 -0.12
CA VAL A 177 -25.77 4.77 0.13
C VAL A 177 -25.08 5.29 -1.13
N ILE A 178 -24.35 4.42 -1.82
CA ILE A 178 -23.63 4.75 -3.05
C ILE A 178 -24.59 5.12 -4.16
N ALA A 179 -25.68 4.37 -4.35
CA ALA A 179 -26.70 4.72 -5.32
C ALA A 179 -27.27 6.12 -5.06
N MET A 180 -27.54 6.47 -3.79
CA MET A 180 -28.03 7.79 -3.40
C MET A 180 -27.00 8.90 -3.67
N GLN A 181 -25.74 8.71 -3.25
CA GLN A 181 -24.67 9.69 -3.45
C GLN A 181 -24.30 9.87 -4.92
N SER A 182 -24.21 8.79 -5.68
CA SER A 182 -23.93 8.83 -7.11
C SER A 182 -25.08 9.47 -7.90
N GLY A 183 -26.34 9.20 -7.52
CA GLY A 183 -27.50 9.87 -8.13
C GLY A 183 -27.47 11.39 -7.92
N ALA A 184 -27.19 11.83 -6.69
CA ALA A 184 -27.06 13.26 -6.37
C ALA A 184 -25.91 13.93 -7.15
N GLY A 185 -24.75 13.27 -7.21
CA GLY A 185 -23.60 13.77 -7.97
C GLY A 185 -23.88 13.82 -9.47
N PHE A 186 -24.46 12.75 -10.03
CA PHE A 186 -24.76 12.67 -11.46
C PHE A 186 -25.72 13.79 -11.89
N LEU A 187 -26.80 14.02 -11.15
CA LEU A 187 -27.74 15.12 -11.42
C LEU A 187 -27.07 16.50 -11.40
N THR A 188 -26.09 16.70 -10.51
CA THR A 188 -25.34 17.96 -10.40
C THR A 188 -24.43 18.20 -11.62
N HIS A 189 -23.85 17.14 -12.18
CA HIS A 189 -22.88 17.24 -13.28
C HIS A 189 -23.47 17.02 -14.68
N LEU A 190 -24.63 16.38 -14.80
CA LEU A 190 -25.24 16.01 -16.09
C LEU A 190 -25.51 17.22 -16.99
N ALA A 191 -25.89 18.37 -16.41
CA ALA A 191 -26.17 19.58 -17.19
C ALA A 191 -24.91 20.30 -17.70
N SER A 192 -23.72 19.93 -17.20
CA SER A 192 -22.47 20.65 -17.45
C SER A 192 -21.53 19.96 -18.43
N VAL A 193 -21.83 18.72 -18.84
CA VAL A 193 -20.90 17.89 -19.61
C VAL A 193 -21.64 17.06 -20.66
N GLU A 194 -21.18 17.12 -21.91
CA GLU A 194 -21.65 16.23 -22.97
C GLU A 194 -21.08 14.83 -22.81
N LEU A 195 -21.95 13.82 -22.85
CA LEU A 195 -21.59 12.41 -22.74
C LEU A 195 -21.79 11.72 -24.09
N ASP A 196 -20.81 10.93 -24.51
CA ASP A 196 -21.02 9.91 -25.54
C ASP A 196 -21.91 8.81 -24.94
N TRP A 197 -23.21 8.87 -25.27
CA TRP A 197 -24.20 7.92 -24.79
C TRP A 197 -23.94 6.48 -25.26
N GLY A 198 -23.24 6.29 -26.38
CA GLY A 198 -22.84 4.96 -26.84
C GLY A 198 -21.84 4.32 -25.88
N LEU A 199 -20.77 5.05 -25.53
CA LEU A 199 -19.81 4.61 -24.54
C LEU A 199 -20.45 4.47 -23.14
N ALA A 200 -21.30 5.43 -22.75
CA ALA A 200 -21.94 5.43 -21.45
C ALA A 200 -22.86 4.22 -21.24
N LEU A 201 -23.71 3.90 -22.22
CA LEU A 201 -24.60 2.75 -22.15
C LEU A 201 -23.83 1.43 -22.22
N ALA A 202 -22.82 1.32 -23.10
CA ALA A 202 -22.03 0.11 -23.23
C ALA A 202 -21.23 -0.21 -21.95
N THR A 203 -20.57 0.79 -21.37
CA THR A 203 -19.82 0.65 -20.12
C THR A 203 -20.75 0.37 -18.95
N THR A 204 -21.90 1.04 -18.86
CA THR A 204 -22.92 0.80 -17.83
C THR A 204 -23.48 -0.62 -17.91
N ALA A 205 -23.90 -1.08 -19.09
CA ALA A 205 -24.45 -2.42 -19.27
C ALA A 205 -23.45 -3.52 -18.91
N SER A 206 -22.19 -3.35 -19.34
CA SER A 206 -21.09 -4.25 -18.98
C SER A 206 -20.85 -4.28 -17.47
N ALA A 207 -20.75 -3.11 -16.84
CA ALA A 207 -20.52 -3.02 -15.41
C ALA A 207 -21.71 -3.57 -14.60
N VAL A 208 -22.95 -3.37 -15.04
CA VAL A 208 -24.16 -3.92 -14.40
C VAL A 208 -24.14 -5.44 -14.45
N THR A 209 -23.76 -6.02 -15.59
CA THR A 209 -23.59 -7.46 -15.73
C THR A 209 -22.53 -7.98 -14.75
N GLY A 210 -21.40 -7.29 -14.67
CA GLY A 210 -20.34 -7.57 -13.70
C GLY A 210 -20.82 -7.46 -12.25
N SER A 211 -21.57 -6.42 -11.91
CA SER A 211 -22.00 -6.17 -10.53
C SER A 211 -23.03 -7.18 -10.04
N VAL A 212 -23.95 -7.62 -10.89
CA VAL A 212 -24.88 -8.70 -10.56
C VAL A 212 -24.13 -10.03 -10.40
N ALA A 213 -23.18 -10.34 -11.28
CA ALA A 213 -22.34 -11.54 -11.16
C ALA A 213 -21.49 -11.51 -9.87
N GLY A 214 -20.89 -10.37 -9.56
CA GLY A 214 -20.09 -10.16 -8.36
C GLY A 214 -20.92 -10.27 -7.09
N ALA A 215 -22.13 -9.71 -7.08
CA ALA A 215 -23.04 -9.81 -5.95
C ALA A 215 -23.46 -11.26 -5.69
N LYS A 216 -23.78 -12.03 -6.74
CA LYS A 216 -24.06 -13.47 -6.62
C LYS A 216 -22.84 -14.25 -6.12
N ALA A 217 -21.65 -13.96 -6.64
CA ALA A 217 -20.41 -14.59 -6.20
C ALA A 217 -20.10 -14.29 -4.72
N SER A 218 -20.43 -13.08 -4.22
CA SER A 218 -20.24 -12.69 -2.83
C SER A 218 -21.01 -13.55 -1.82
N ALA A 219 -22.03 -14.29 -2.26
CA ALA A 219 -22.76 -15.23 -1.43
C ALA A 219 -21.88 -16.43 -1.03
N LYS A 220 -20.93 -16.82 -1.90
CA LYS A 220 -20.09 -18.02 -1.74
C LYS A 220 -18.74 -17.72 -1.09
N VAL A 221 -18.35 -16.45 -0.97
CA VAL A 221 -17.04 -16.04 -0.46
C VAL A 221 -17.14 -15.78 1.04
N PRO A 222 -16.24 -16.34 1.88
CA PRO A 222 -16.27 -16.11 3.31
C PRO A 222 -16.03 -14.63 3.64
N HIS A 223 -16.69 -14.13 4.67
CA HIS A 223 -16.60 -12.72 5.09
C HIS A 223 -15.17 -12.24 5.35
N ASP A 224 -14.30 -13.13 5.84
CA ASP A 224 -12.87 -12.89 6.01
C ASP A 224 -12.12 -12.60 4.71
N ALA A 225 -12.44 -13.35 3.66
CA ALA A 225 -11.84 -13.15 2.35
C ALA A 225 -12.34 -11.84 1.75
N LEU A 226 -13.63 -11.52 1.88
CA LEU A 226 -14.17 -10.22 1.42
C LEU A 226 -13.53 -9.04 2.17
N ARG A 227 -13.39 -9.13 3.50
CA ARG A 227 -12.73 -8.09 4.31
C ARG A 227 -11.28 -7.88 3.87
N ARG A 228 -10.51 -8.97 3.72
CA ARG A 228 -9.10 -8.90 3.29
C ARG A 228 -8.96 -8.42 1.86
N ALA A 229 -9.81 -8.88 0.94
CA ALA A 229 -9.82 -8.45 -0.45
C ALA A 229 -10.10 -6.95 -0.57
N PHE A 230 -11.10 -6.44 0.15
CA PHE A 230 -11.38 -5.00 0.21
C PHE A 230 -10.22 -4.22 0.82
N ALA A 231 -9.64 -4.68 1.92
CA ALA A 231 -8.53 -3.99 2.56
C ALA A 231 -7.28 -3.93 1.66
N TRP A 232 -6.94 -5.02 0.96
CA TRP A 232 -5.86 -5.04 -0.01
C TRP A 232 -6.15 -4.13 -1.21
N LEU A 233 -7.38 -4.12 -1.71
CA LEU A 233 -7.80 -3.22 -2.79
C LEU A 233 -7.57 -1.75 -2.38
N VAL A 234 -8.08 -1.35 -1.21
CA VAL A 234 -7.92 0.02 -0.69
C VAL A 234 -6.45 0.35 -0.45
N LEU A 235 -5.66 -0.60 0.05
CA LEU A 235 -4.22 -0.40 0.27
C LEU A 235 -3.47 -0.15 -1.03
N VAL A 236 -3.68 -1.00 -2.04
CA VAL A 236 -3.03 -0.88 -3.35
C VAL A 236 -3.43 0.42 -4.03
N LEU A 237 -4.72 0.76 -4.02
CA LEU A 237 -5.20 2.00 -4.64
C LEU A 237 -4.75 3.24 -3.88
N GLY A 238 -4.75 3.21 -2.54
CA GLY A 238 -4.22 4.29 -1.72
C GLY A 238 -2.74 4.52 -1.98
N LEU A 239 -1.93 3.46 -2.05
CA LEU A 239 -0.50 3.56 -2.36
C LEU A 239 -0.27 4.05 -3.81
N PHE A 240 -1.06 3.56 -4.77
CA PHE A 240 -0.99 3.99 -6.16
C PHE A 240 -1.33 5.48 -6.32
N MET A 241 -2.41 5.95 -5.69
CA MET A 241 -2.79 7.36 -5.73
C MET A 241 -1.70 8.23 -5.10
N VAL A 242 -1.17 7.86 -3.93
CA VAL A 242 -0.04 8.60 -3.33
C VAL A 242 1.16 8.61 -4.29
N ALA A 243 1.53 7.48 -4.88
CA ALA A 243 2.67 7.40 -5.79
C ALA A 243 2.52 8.27 -7.04
N LYS A 244 1.32 8.37 -7.61
CA LYS A 244 1.03 9.21 -8.79
C LYS A 244 0.97 10.70 -8.46
N GLN A 245 0.65 11.05 -7.22
CA GLN A 245 0.46 12.44 -6.82
C GLN A 245 1.69 13.11 -6.22
N VAL A 246 2.75 12.35 -5.88
CA VAL A 246 4.01 12.90 -5.39
C VAL A 246 4.67 13.70 -6.53
N PRO A 247 4.92 15.01 -6.36
CA PRO A 247 5.62 15.80 -7.36
C PRO A 247 6.98 15.18 -7.70
N ALA A 248 7.39 15.22 -8.97
CA ALA A 248 8.65 14.62 -9.42
C ALA A 248 9.87 15.08 -8.59
N SER A 249 9.87 16.33 -8.11
CA SER A 249 10.89 16.90 -7.23
C SER A 249 10.99 16.18 -5.87
N MET A 250 9.85 15.85 -5.27
CA MET A 250 9.79 15.15 -3.98
C MET A 250 10.06 13.64 -4.14
N TRP A 251 9.74 13.05 -5.30
CA TRP A 251 10.08 11.67 -5.63
C TRP A 251 11.60 11.43 -5.59
N HIS A 252 12.38 12.34 -6.20
CA HIS A 252 13.83 12.22 -6.19
C HIS A 252 14.45 12.42 -4.81
N PHE A 253 13.90 13.34 -4.00
CA PHE A 253 14.40 13.62 -2.66
C PHE A 253 14.07 12.51 -1.65
N PHE A 254 12.85 11.96 -1.69
CA PHE A 254 12.38 11.03 -0.66
C PHE A 254 12.52 9.56 -1.06
N MET A 255 12.23 9.20 -2.32
CA MET A 255 12.21 7.79 -2.73
C MET A 255 13.58 7.26 -3.14
N ARG A 256 14.47 8.06 -3.74
CA ARG A 256 15.84 7.61 -4.05
C ARG A 256 16.65 7.16 -2.82
N PRO A 257 16.65 7.87 -1.68
CA PRO A 257 17.40 7.43 -0.49
C PRO A 257 16.74 6.26 0.24
N VAL A 258 15.48 5.92 -0.06
CA VAL A 258 14.78 4.78 0.57
C VAL A 258 14.84 3.53 -0.31
N ILE A 259 14.61 3.67 -1.62
CA ILE A 259 14.62 2.56 -2.56
C ILE A 259 16.02 1.95 -2.69
N ARG A 260 17.09 2.77 -2.77
CA ARG A 260 18.46 2.25 -2.95
C ARG A 260 18.93 1.38 -1.77
N PRO A 261 18.75 1.78 -0.50
CA PRO A 261 19.08 0.90 0.63
C PRO A 261 18.15 -0.31 0.73
N LEU A 262 16.87 -0.19 0.36
CA LEU A 262 15.95 -1.32 0.35
C LEU A 262 16.35 -2.37 -0.69
N THR A 263 16.65 -1.98 -1.92
CA THR A 263 17.10 -2.92 -2.96
C THR A 263 18.43 -3.57 -2.58
N GLY A 264 19.37 -2.81 -1.99
CA GLY A 264 20.60 -3.35 -1.42
C GLY A 264 20.33 -4.32 -0.25
N GLY A 265 19.43 -3.97 0.66
CA GLY A 265 19.06 -4.83 1.79
C GLY A 265 18.38 -6.12 1.35
N VAL A 266 17.48 -6.06 0.37
CA VAL A 266 16.80 -7.23 -0.21
C VAL A 266 17.81 -8.14 -0.90
N THR A 267 18.75 -7.61 -1.68
CA THR A 267 19.77 -8.43 -2.37
C THR A 267 20.72 -9.10 -1.38
N ILE A 268 21.20 -8.38 -0.36
CA ILE A 268 22.05 -8.95 0.71
C ILE A 268 21.28 -10.01 1.52
N GLY A 269 20.02 -9.72 1.87
CA GLY A 269 19.13 -10.64 2.57
C GLY A 269 18.86 -11.92 1.79
N ALA A 270 18.58 -11.80 0.49
CA ALA A 270 18.41 -12.93 -0.42
C ALA A 270 19.68 -13.79 -0.53
N ALA A 271 20.86 -13.16 -0.65
CA ALA A 271 22.14 -13.88 -0.68
C ALA A 271 22.41 -14.63 0.63
N ALA A 272 22.12 -14.02 1.79
CA ALA A 272 22.22 -14.68 3.09
C ALA A 272 21.22 -15.84 3.24
N ALA A 273 19.99 -15.67 2.77
CA ALA A 273 18.98 -16.73 2.78
C ALA A 273 19.38 -17.90 1.87
N LEU A 274 19.91 -17.64 0.68
CA LEU A 274 20.42 -18.68 -0.22
C LEU A 274 21.56 -19.49 0.39
N LEU A 275 22.51 -18.83 1.07
CA LEU A 275 23.59 -19.53 1.77
C LEU A 275 23.05 -20.44 2.89
N TRP A 276 22.05 -19.95 3.62
CA TRP A 276 21.41 -20.72 4.68
C TRP A 276 20.59 -21.90 4.13
N LEU A 277 19.82 -21.70 3.06
CA LEU A 277 19.02 -22.76 2.44
C LEU A 277 19.89 -23.83 1.76
N ALA A 278 20.95 -23.42 1.06
CA ALA A 278 21.80 -24.35 0.32
C ALA A 278 22.74 -25.16 1.21
N GLN A 279 23.23 -24.57 2.31
CA GLN A 279 24.31 -25.16 3.11
C GLN A 279 24.01 -25.24 4.62
N GLY A 280 22.89 -24.70 5.09
CA GLY A 280 22.57 -24.60 6.53
C GLY A 280 23.45 -23.61 7.30
N ARG A 281 24.21 -22.76 6.62
CA ARG A 281 25.24 -21.89 7.22
C ARG A 281 24.78 -20.44 7.31
N VAL A 282 25.24 -19.73 8.33
CA VAL A 282 24.95 -18.30 8.53
C VAL A 282 26.06 -17.45 7.91
N ALA A 283 25.69 -16.39 7.18
CA ALA A 283 26.64 -15.47 6.57
C ALA A 283 27.35 -14.61 7.64
N GLY A 284 28.68 -14.69 7.70
CA GLY A 284 29.50 -13.88 8.59
C GLY A 284 30.94 -13.83 8.09
N ILE A 285 31.30 -12.74 7.40
CA ILE A 285 32.56 -12.65 6.63
C ILE A 285 33.79 -12.86 7.51
N SER A 286 33.89 -12.21 8.68
CA SER A 286 35.01 -12.41 9.60
C SER A 286 35.12 -13.85 10.12
N GLY A 287 33.98 -14.51 10.38
CA GLY A 287 33.97 -15.91 10.80
C GLY A 287 34.33 -16.88 9.67
N ILE A 288 33.96 -16.54 8.44
CA ILE A 288 34.30 -17.29 7.22
C ILE A 288 35.81 -17.20 6.96
N ALA A 289 36.35 -15.98 6.95
CA ALA A 289 37.76 -15.68 6.72
C ALA A 289 38.66 -16.21 7.85
N GLY A 290 38.36 -15.90 9.11
CA GLY A 290 39.15 -16.36 10.26
C GLY A 290 39.15 -17.89 10.40
N GLY A 291 38.06 -18.55 10.01
CA GLY A 291 38.01 -20.02 10.01
C GLY A 291 38.85 -20.68 8.92
N LEU A 292 39.34 -19.98 7.89
CA LEU A 292 40.28 -20.57 6.92
C LEU A 292 41.61 -20.94 7.56
N VAL A 293 42.06 -20.15 8.54
CA VAL A 293 43.33 -20.34 9.25
C VAL A 293 43.29 -21.60 10.14
N ARG A 294 42.11 -21.98 10.63
CA ARG A 294 41.93 -23.09 11.60
C ARG A 294 41.11 -24.29 11.07
N ALA A 295 40.68 -24.27 9.81
CA ALA A 295 39.73 -25.27 9.28
C ALA A 295 40.36 -26.60 8.85
N LYS A 296 39.65 -27.72 9.11
CA LYS A 296 39.92 -29.03 8.50
C LYS A 296 39.66 -28.97 6.97
N PRO A 297 40.38 -29.78 6.14
CA PRO A 297 40.34 -29.68 4.67
C PRO A 297 38.93 -29.64 4.05
N GLY A 298 38.02 -30.53 4.50
CA GLY A 298 36.65 -30.59 3.98
C GLY A 298 35.78 -29.36 4.26
N THR A 299 36.18 -28.50 5.20
CA THR A 299 35.45 -27.27 5.54
C THR A 299 36.07 -26.00 4.96
N ARG A 300 37.22 -26.10 4.30
CA ARG A 300 37.89 -24.95 3.64
C ARG A 300 37.29 -24.63 2.28
N VAL A 301 36.89 -25.63 1.51
CA VAL A 301 36.45 -25.47 0.10
C VAL A 301 35.31 -24.47 -0.03
N TRP A 302 34.23 -24.61 0.74
CA TRP A 302 33.10 -23.68 0.67
C TRP A 302 33.44 -22.26 1.15
N ARG A 303 34.35 -22.11 2.12
CA ARG A 303 34.81 -20.81 2.63
C ARG A 303 35.63 -20.08 1.59
N ILE A 304 36.54 -20.79 0.92
CA ILE A 304 37.34 -20.27 -0.20
C ILE A 304 36.40 -19.87 -1.34
N ALA A 305 35.47 -20.74 -1.73
CA ALA A 305 34.49 -20.45 -2.77
C ALA A 305 33.65 -19.20 -2.45
N PHE A 306 33.21 -19.05 -1.19
CA PHE A 306 32.47 -17.86 -0.75
C PHE A 306 33.31 -16.58 -0.85
N LEU A 307 34.56 -16.61 -0.37
CA LEU A 307 35.44 -15.44 -0.43
C LEU A 307 35.86 -15.08 -1.86
N LEU A 308 36.14 -16.08 -2.70
CA LEU A 308 36.42 -15.86 -4.12
C LEU A 308 35.18 -15.28 -4.82
N GLY A 309 33.98 -15.77 -4.53
CA GLY A 309 32.74 -15.21 -5.04
C GLY A 309 32.53 -13.75 -4.60
N LEU A 310 32.84 -13.41 -3.35
CA LEU A 310 32.77 -12.03 -2.85
C LEU A 310 33.75 -11.12 -3.58
N LEU A 311 35.00 -11.56 -3.79
CA LEU A 311 36.02 -10.81 -4.53
C LEU A 311 35.66 -10.67 -6.01
N ALA A 312 35.22 -11.75 -6.65
CA ALA A 312 34.79 -11.77 -8.05
C ALA A 312 33.57 -10.86 -8.28
N GLY A 313 32.61 -10.87 -7.35
CA GLY A 313 31.46 -9.96 -7.38
C GLY A 313 31.89 -8.49 -7.30
N GLY A 314 32.83 -8.17 -6.40
CA GLY A 314 33.42 -6.83 -6.32
C GLY A 314 34.16 -6.41 -7.60
N ALA A 315 34.97 -7.30 -8.17
CA ALA A 315 35.70 -7.06 -9.41
C ALA A 315 34.76 -6.90 -10.62
N LEU A 316 33.69 -7.69 -10.68
CA LEU A 316 32.66 -7.56 -11.71
C LEU A 316 31.90 -6.23 -11.57
N ALA A 317 31.55 -5.84 -10.34
CA ALA A 317 30.92 -4.56 -10.08
C ALA A 317 31.81 -3.39 -10.50
N TYR A 318 33.12 -3.46 -10.24
CA TYR A 318 34.09 -2.47 -10.70
C TYR A 318 34.12 -2.33 -12.23
N ARG A 319 34.05 -3.45 -12.96
CA ARG A 319 34.04 -3.44 -14.43
C ARG A 319 32.74 -2.90 -15.02
N LEU A 320 31.60 -3.27 -14.42
CA LEU A 320 30.28 -2.90 -14.95
C LEU A 320 29.86 -1.48 -14.56
N LEU A 321 30.33 -0.99 -13.41
CA LEU A 321 29.93 0.28 -12.81
C LEU A 321 31.15 1.05 -12.29
N PRO A 322 32.11 1.41 -13.16
CA PRO A 322 33.37 2.05 -12.75
C PRO A 322 33.13 3.41 -12.04
N GLU A 323 32.07 4.12 -12.42
CA GLU A 323 31.64 5.39 -11.81
C GLU A 323 31.35 5.30 -10.31
N MET A 324 31.07 4.10 -9.79
CA MET A 324 30.86 3.88 -8.35
C MET A 324 32.16 3.82 -7.55
N PHE A 325 33.31 3.66 -8.21
CA PHE A 325 34.61 3.45 -7.61
C PHE A 325 35.52 4.64 -7.91
N GLY A 326 35.26 5.77 -7.24
CA GLY A 326 36.12 6.95 -7.31
C GLY A 326 37.49 6.73 -6.64
N ALA A 327 38.48 7.53 -7.04
CA ALA A 327 39.80 7.53 -6.40
C ALA A 327 39.65 7.83 -4.90
N SER A 328 39.98 6.85 -4.04
CA SER A 328 39.93 7.06 -2.60
C SER A 328 41.18 7.84 -2.18
N PRO A 329 41.06 8.96 -1.43
CA PRO A 329 42.21 9.69 -0.91
C PRO A 329 42.96 8.93 0.20
N ARG A 330 42.59 7.66 0.45
CA ARG A 330 43.14 6.83 1.52
C ARG A 330 44.39 6.10 1.05
N THR A 331 45.49 6.27 1.77
CA THR A 331 46.73 5.54 1.50
C THR A 331 46.57 4.05 1.82
N LEU A 332 47.41 3.22 1.19
CA LEU A 332 47.46 1.78 1.47
C LEU A 332 47.69 1.52 2.97
N GLY A 333 48.58 2.30 3.60
CA GLY A 333 48.87 2.22 5.04
C GLY A 333 47.63 2.42 5.91
N MET A 334 46.82 3.46 5.63
CA MET A 334 45.57 3.68 6.36
C MET A 334 44.58 2.52 6.19
N THR A 335 44.52 1.94 4.99
CA THR A 335 43.62 0.81 4.70
C THR A 335 44.03 -0.46 5.44
N LEU A 336 45.34 -0.73 5.53
CA LEU A 336 45.88 -1.87 6.28
C LEU A 336 45.62 -1.73 7.78
N VAL A 337 45.89 -0.55 8.36
CA VAL A 337 45.62 -0.27 9.77
C VAL A 337 44.12 -0.39 10.07
N ALA A 338 43.26 0.19 9.24
CA ALA A 338 41.82 0.05 9.38
C ALA A 338 41.36 -1.40 9.30
N GLY A 339 41.91 -2.18 8.36
CA GLY A 339 41.62 -3.61 8.22
C GLY A 339 42.02 -4.42 9.46
N LEU A 340 43.19 -4.14 10.03
CA LEU A 340 43.65 -4.78 11.27
C LEU A 340 42.72 -4.45 12.45
N LEU A 341 42.38 -3.17 12.63
CA LEU A 341 41.46 -2.73 13.69
C LEU A 341 40.08 -3.37 13.56
N VAL A 342 39.54 -3.46 12.34
CA VAL A 342 38.27 -4.17 12.06
C VAL A 342 38.41 -5.66 12.34
N GLY A 343 39.54 -6.28 11.98
CA GLY A 343 39.83 -7.68 12.26
C GLY A 343 39.83 -7.98 13.77
N VAL A 344 40.56 -7.19 14.55
CA VAL A 344 40.59 -7.29 16.03
C VAL A 344 39.20 -7.05 16.61
N GLY A 345 38.53 -5.97 16.21
CA GLY A 345 37.21 -5.61 16.71
C GLY A 345 36.14 -6.69 16.44
N THR A 346 36.12 -7.27 15.23
CA THR A 346 35.17 -8.34 14.90
C THR A 346 35.49 -9.66 15.62
N THR A 347 36.75 -9.89 15.98
CA THR A 347 37.16 -11.03 16.81
C THR A 347 36.70 -10.84 18.26
N LEU A 348 36.89 -9.65 18.84
CA LEU A 348 36.43 -9.32 20.20
C LEU A 348 34.90 -9.38 20.32
N ALA A 349 34.18 -8.92 19.31
CA ALA A 349 32.72 -9.02 19.27
C ALA A 349 32.23 -10.45 18.96
N ASN A 350 33.13 -11.36 18.56
CA ASN A 350 32.82 -12.71 18.09
C ASN A 350 31.75 -12.68 16.98
N GLY A 351 31.95 -11.77 16.02
CA GLY A 351 31.07 -11.50 14.88
C GLY A 351 31.35 -10.16 14.21
N CYS A 352 30.92 -10.03 12.96
CA CYS A 352 31.02 -8.79 12.18
C CYS A 352 29.65 -8.20 11.89
N THR A 353 29.61 -7.03 11.23
CA THR A 353 28.38 -6.34 10.86
C THR A 353 27.47 -7.17 9.95
N SER A 354 28.01 -8.02 9.07
CA SER A 354 27.19 -8.95 8.28
C SER A 354 26.56 -10.05 9.15
N GLY A 355 27.31 -10.61 10.10
CA GLY A 355 26.82 -11.65 11.00
C GLY A 355 25.81 -11.15 12.04
N HIS A 356 26.12 -10.07 12.76
CA HIS A 356 25.23 -9.48 13.75
C HIS A 356 24.13 -8.62 13.11
N GLY A 357 24.50 -7.74 12.17
CA GLY A 357 23.59 -6.74 11.60
C GLY A 357 22.59 -7.32 10.60
N VAL A 358 22.98 -8.28 9.75
CA VAL A 358 22.07 -8.89 8.77
C VAL A 358 21.41 -10.13 9.37
N CYS A 359 22.18 -11.21 9.59
CA CYS A 359 21.60 -12.48 10.03
C CYS A 359 21.17 -12.49 11.49
N GLY A 360 21.90 -11.81 12.37
CA GLY A 360 21.64 -11.76 13.81
C GLY A 360 20.38 -10.98 14.18
N ASN A 361 20.18 -9.80 13.56
CA ASN A 361 19.00 -8.97 13.75
C ASN A 361 17.74 -9.60 13.13
N ALA A 362 17.87 -10.26 11.97
CA ALA A 362 16.76 -11.01 11.37
C ALA A 362 16.21 -12.12 12.28
N ARG A 363 17.06 -12.66 13.18
CA ARG A 363 16.70 -13.67 14.19
C ARG A 363 16.30 -13.06 15.54
N LEU A 364 16.17 -11.74 15.64
CA LEU A 364 15.84 -10.99 16.86
C LEU A 364 16.75 -11.31 18.06
N SER A 365 18.03 -11.59 17.80
CA SER A 365 18.98 -11.90 18.87
C SER A 365 19.35 -10.63 19.64
N LYS A 366 19.05 -10.61 20.95
CA LYS A 366 19.41 -9.49 21.85
C LYS A 366 20.90 -9.14 21.78
N ARG A 367 21.78 -10.15 21.76
CA ARG A 367 23.22 -9.97 21.60
C ARG A 367 23.59 -9.25 20.31
N SER A 368 22.96 -9.64 19.18
CA SER A 368 23.23 -9.03 17.88
C SER A 368 22.69 -7.60 17.76
N LEU A 369 21.54 -7.31 18.38
CA LEU A 369 21.00 -5.96 18.44
C LEU A 369 21.94 -5.02 19.18
N VAL A 370 22.45 -5.43 20.35
CA VAL A 370 23.41 -4.64 21.14
C VAL A 370 24.74 -4.47 20.40
N ALA A 371 25.28 -5.53 19.79
CA ALA A 371 26.51 -5.45 19.02
C ALA A 371 26.36 -4.51 17.81
N THR A 372 25.25 -4.59 17.08
CA THR A 372 24.97 -3.71 15.93
C THR A 372 24.83 -2.26 16.35
N ALA A 373 24.09 -1.98 17.43
CA ALA A 373 23.95 -0.63 17.97
C ALA A 373 25.31 -0.05 18.38
N SER A 374 26.16 -0.87 19.02
CA SER A 374 27.51 -0.47 19.44
C SER A 374 28.41 -0.14 18.24
N PHE A 375 28.40 -0.96 17.18
CA PHE A 375 29.16 -0.69 15.95
C PHE A 375 28.71 0.60 15.26
N MET A 376 27.40 0.81 15.16
CA MET A 376 26.83 2.00 14.52
C MET A 376 27.13 3.26 15.32
N ALA A 377 27.01 3.21 16.65
CA ALA A 377 27.35 4.32 17.53
C ALA A 377 28.85 4.68 17.43
N ALA A 378 29.74 3.69 17.53
CA ALA A 378 31.18 3.91 17.38
C ALA A 378 31.54 4.48 15.99
N GLY A 379 30.95 3.94 14.93
CA GLY A 379 31.13 4.46 13.57
C GLY A 379 30.65 5.90 13.42
N ALA A 380 29.48 6.25 13.98
CA ALA A 380 28.94 7.60 13.97
C ALA A 380 29.85 8.58 14.72
N ILE A 381 30.35 8.19 15.90
CA ILE A 381 31.29 9.00 16.70
C ILE A 381 32.59 9.22 15.92
N VAL A 382 33.19 8.16 15.37
CA VAL A 382 34.44 8.26 14.60
C VAL A 382 34.26 9.17 13.39
N VAL A 383 33.15 9.05 12.65
CA VAL A 383 32.86 9.92 11.50
C VAL A 383 32.65 11.37 11.96
N TYR A 384 31.93 11.59 13.06
CA TYR A 384 31.70 12.92 13.62
C TYR A 384 33.01 13.61 13.99
N VAL A 385 33.87 12.91 14.75
CA VAL A 385 35.20 13.40 15.17
C VAL A 385 36.08 13.66 13.94
N ALA A 386 36.16 12.71 13.01
CA ALA A 386 36.99 12.86 11.81
C ALA A 386 36.57 14.08 10.96
N ARG A 387 35.26 14.33 10.82
CA ARG A 387 34.73 15.43 10.01
C ARG A 387 34.78 16.79 10.70
N HIS A 388 34.44 16.86 11.99
CA HIS A 388 34.21 18.15 12.67
C HIS A 388 35.34 18.56 13.62
N VAL A 389 36.13 17.60 14.13
CA VAL A 389 37.17 17.87 15.12
C VAL A 389 38.56 17.85 14.48
N VAL A 390 38.83 16.86 13.63
CA VAL A 390 40.13 16.71 12.95
C VAL A 390 40.21 17.53 11.65
N GLY A 391 39.09 18.09 11.18
CA GLY A 391 39.03 18.92 9.97
C GLY A 391 39.13 18.14 8.65
N GLY A 392 38.88 16.82 8.65
CA GLY A 392 38.94 15.96 7.46
C GLY A 392 37.76 16.09 6.50
N GLY A 393 37.24 17.31 6.30
CA GLY A 393 36.16 17.59 5.37
C GLY A 393 36.67 17.74 3.93
N SER A 394 36.50 16.68 3.14
CA SER A 394 36.28 16.80 1.69
C SER A 394 34.81 16.60 1.41
#